data_AF-A0A535T4C2-F1
#
_entry.id   AF-A0A535T4C2-F1
#
_cell.length_a   1.000
_cell.length_b   1.000
_cell.length_c   1.000
_cell.angle_alpha   90.00
_cell.angle_beta   90.00
_cell.angle_gamma   90.00
#
_symmetry.space_group_name_H-M   'P 1'
#
loop_
_entity.id
_entity.type
_entity.pdbx_description
1 polymer ?
#
loop_
_entity_poly.entity_id
_entity_poly.type
_entity_poly.pdbx_seq_one_letter_code
_entity_poly.pdbx_strand_id
1 'polypeptide(L)'
;ALLLLDASIVGASAVTLATSYAFGDIFGVRQSLNRRIGEARTFYGSFTAMVALAAGLVLIPGAPLGIITTAVQVLAGILLPSATVFALLLCNDAEVLGPWINKPWLNVVAVLIVGVLLALSVFLVLTTVFPSINVEVLAIVLAVFVLAGTAASGAWGLQEQKRLSGRRVMSREERVNWRMPALALLQRPKWSPVRRVAIVTLSGYLVFAILMLIVRAVQLAIAR
;
A
#
# COMPACT_ATOMS: atom_id res chain seq x y z
N ALA A 1 6.31 -25.42 -15.57
CA ALA A 1 7.69 -25.00 -15.25
C ALA A 1 8.00 -23.59 -15.78
N LEU A 2 7.90 -23.35 -17.10
CA LEU A 2 8.21 -22.03 -17.69
C LEU A 2 7.42 -20.86 -17.10
N LEU A 3 6.11 -21.01 -16.88
CA LEU A 3 5.28 -19.96 -16.26
C LEU A 3 5.71 -19.62 -14.82
N LEU A 4 6.08 -20.64 -14.03
CA LEU A 4 6.55 -20.43 -12.66
C LEU A 4 7.92 -19.75 -12.65
N LEU A 5 8.79 -20.14 -13.58
CA LEU A 5 10.11 -19.54 -13.76
C LEU A 5 9.99 -18.06 -14.15
N ASP A 6 9.16 -17.74 -15.15
CA ASP A 6 8.92 -16.35 -15.56
C ASP A 6 8.33 -15.49 -14.43
N ALA A 7 7.26 -15.98 -13.79
CA ALA A 7 6.64 -15.27 -12.65
C ALA A 7 7.61 -15.04 -11.49
N SER A 8 8.47 -16.02 -11.18
CA SER A 8 9.49 -15.88 -10.13
C SER A 8 10.59 -14.90 -10.50
N ILE A 9 11.02 -14.83 -11.76
CA ILE A 9 12.02 -13.84 -12.22
C ILE A 9 11.44 -12.43 -12.12
N VAL A 10 10.20 -12.22 -12.59
CA VAL A 10 9.53 -10.91 -12.50
C VAL A 10 9.35 -10.48 -11.04
N GLY A 11 8.85 -11.39 -10.19
CA GLY A 11 8.65 -11.12 -8.77
C GLY A 11 9.96 -10.84 -8.03
N ALA A 12 10.98 -11.68 -8.24
CA ALA A 12 12.29 -11.49 -7.63
C ALA A 12 12.90 -10.16 -8.06
N SER A 13 12.87 -9.82 -9.35
CA SER A 13 13.43 -8.57 -9.87
C SER A 13 12.70 -7.34 -9.32
N ALA A 14 11.37 -7.34 -9.34
CA ALA A 14 10.58 -6.20 -8.85
C ALA A 14 10.81 -5.94 -7.35
N VAL A 15 10.77 -7.00 -6.52
CA VAL A 15 10.94 -6.88 -5.06
C VAL A 15 12.37 -6.48 -4.71
N THR A 16 13.38 -7.15 -5.27
CA THR A 16 14.79 -6.84 -4.95
C THR A 16 15.21 -5.45 -5.41
N LEU A 17 14.73 -4.98 -6.56
CA LEU A 17 14.96 -3.62 -7.04
C LEU A 17 14.27 -2.60 -6.12
N ALA A 18 12.97 -2.77 -5.84
CA ALA A 18 12.22 -1.86 -4.99
C ALA A 18 12.83 -1.76 -3.58
N THR A 19 13.23 -2.88 -2.99
CA THR A 19 13.89 -2.90 -1.68
C THR A 19 15.29 -2.28 -1.72
N SER A 20 16.07 -2.49 -2.78
CA SER A 20 17.39 -1.86 -2.93
C SER A 20 17.28 -0.34 -3.05
N TYR A 21 16.24 0.16 -3.72
CA TYR A 21 15.92 1.59 -3.76
C TYR A 21 15.56 2.13 -2.38
N ALA A 22 14.70 1.43 -1.64
CA ALA A 22 14.33 1.83 -0.28
C ALA A 22 15.53 1.86 0.67
N PHE A 23 16.43 0.88 0.59
CA PHE A 23 17.68 0.90 1.34
C PHE A 23 18.57 2.08 0.90
N GLY A 24 18.72 2.31 -0.40
CA GLY A 24 19.48 3.45 -0.94
C GLY A 24 19.00 4.80 -0.42
N ASP A 25 17.69 5.00 -0.35
CA ASP A 25 17.04 6.21 0.17
C ASP A 25 17.27 6.39 1.68
N ILE A 26 17.17 5.32 2.47
CA ILE A 26 17.40 5.36 3.94
C ILE A 26 18.86 5.67 4.27
N PHE A 27 19.81 5.10 3.52
CA PHE A 27 21.24 5.34 3.73
C PHE A 27 21.73 6.68 3.12
N GLY A 28 20.85 7.48 2.53
CA GLY A 28 21.16 8.82 2.02
C GLY A 28 22.10 8.83 0.81
N VAL A 29 22.28 7.69 0.15
CA VAL A 29 23.20 7.55 -0.99
C VAL A 29 22.41 7.88 -2.26
N ARG A 30 22.79 8.96 -2.96
CA ARG A 30 22.15 9.38 -4.22
C ARG A 30 22.25 8.26 -5.28
N GLN A 31 21.16 7.58 -5.59
CA GLN A 31 21.17 6.42 -6.48
C GLN A 31 20.14 6.57 -7.61
N SER A 32 20.59 6.23 -8.83
CA SER A 32 19.80 6.19 -10.05
C SER A 32 20.21 4.95 -10.82
N LEU A 33 19.24 4.25 -11.41
CA LEU A 33 19.43 3.15 -12.38
C LEU A 33 20.40 3.50 -13.53
N ASN A 34 20.66 4.80 -13.76
CA ASN A 34 21.60 5.30 -14.77
C ASN A 34 23.05 5.48 -14.28
N ARG A 35 23.38 5.14 -13.03
CA ARG A 35 24.76 5.22 -12.53
C ARG A 35 25.52 3.92 -12.74
N ARG A 36 26.78 4.03 -13.17
CA ARG A 36 27.68 2.90 -13.38
C ARG A 36 27.79 2.04 -12.12
N ILE A 37 27.93 0.72 -12.32
CA ILE A 37 28.12 -0.32 -11.28
C ILE A 37 29.21 0.07 -10.26
N GLY A 38 30.19 0.87 -10.67
CA GLY A 38 31.28 1.38 -9.82
C GLY A 38 30.90 2.50 -8.82
N GLU A 39 29.84 3.29 -9.06
CA GLU A 39 29.47 4.45 -8.23
C GLU A 39 28.37 4.15 -7.20
N ALA A 40 27.59 3.08 -7.40
CA ALA A 40 26.47 2.70 -6.52
C ALA A 40 26.71 1.35 -5.82
N ARG A 41 27.90 1.14 -5.24
CA ARG A 41 28.31 -0.13 -4.59
C ARG A 41 27.31 -0.61 -3.54
N THR A 42 26.68 0.29 -2.80
CA THR A 42 25.66 -0.04 -1.78
C THR A 42 24.38 -0.61 -2.40
N PHE A 43 23.95 -0.09 -3.56
CA PHE A 43 22.75 -0.56 -4.27
C PHE A 43 22.94 -1.97 -4.83
N TYR A 44 24.04 -2.16 -5.57
CA TYR A 44 24.36 -3.47 -6.13
C TYR A 44 24.70 -4.49 -5.03
N GLY A 45 25.36 -4.04 -3.95
CA GLY A 45 25.63 -4.87 -2.77
C GLY A 45 24.35 -5.34 -2.07
N SER A 46 23.39 -4.45 -1.79
CA SER A 46 22.10 -4.83 -1.19
C SER A 46 21.29 -5.76 -2.10
N PHE A 47 21.30 -5.49 -3.40
CA PHE A 47 20.64 -6.34 -4.39
C PHE A 47 21.23 -7.76 -4.41
N THR A 48 22.55 -7.89 -4.57
CA THR A 48 23.23 -9.20 -4.59
C THR A 48 23.07 -9.93 -3.27
N ALA A 49 23.13 -9.23 -2.13
CA ALA A 49 22.91 -9.83 -0.82
C ALA A 49 21.48 -10.38 -0.67
N MET A 50 20.45 -9.63 -1.08
CA MET A 50 19.06 -10.13 -1.05
C MET A 50 18.87 -11.36 -1.93
N VAL A 51 19.41 -11.35 -3.16
CA VAL A 51 19.31 -12.49 -4.08
C VAL A 51 20.04 -13.71 -3.52
N ALA A 52 21.26 -13.54 -3.00
CA ALA A 52 22.03 -14.63 -2.41
C ALA A 52 21.35 -15.22 -1.16
N LEU A 53 20.79 -14.37 -0.29
CA LEU A 53 20.03 -14.82 0.88
C LEU A 53 18.77 -15.58 0.49
N ALA A 54 18.02 -15.09 -0.50
CA ALA A 54 16.83 -15.77 -1.00
C ALA A 54 17.17 -17.13 -1.63
N ALA A 55 18.21 -17.20 -2.45
CA ALA A 55 18.69 -18.45 -3.04
C ALA A 55 19.15 -19.43 -1.95
N GLY A 56 19.91 -18.95 -0.95
CA GLY A 56 20.34 -19.73 0.19
C GLY A 56 19.17 -20.31 0.98
N LEU A 57 18.16 -19.50 1.31
CA LEU A 57 16.96 -19.93 2.03
C LEU A 57 16.19 -21.02 1.28
N VAL A 58 16.07 -20.90 -0.04
CA VAL A 58 15.35 -21.86 -0.90
C VAL A 58 16.10 -23.19 -1.04
N LEU A 59 17.43 -23.17 -1.02
CA LEU A 59 18.26 -24.37 -1.14
C LEU A 59 18.35 -25.21 0.14
N ILE A 60 17.86 -24.71 1.29
CA ILE A 60 17.87 -25.46 2.55
C ILE A 60 16.92 -26.67 2.44
N PRO A 61 17.42 -27.92 2.52
CA PRO A 61 16.57 -29.10 2.47
C PRO A 61 15.68 -29.17 3.72
N GLY A 62 14.39 -29.46 3.54
CA GLY A 62 13.42 -29.54 4.64
C GLY A 62 12.88 -28.18 5.12
N ALA A 63 13.21 -27.07 4.45
CA ALA A 63 12.59 -25.78 4.75
C ALA A 63 11.07 -25.85 4.52
N PRO A 64 10.24 -25.40 5.47
CA PRO A 64 8.79 -25.38 5.31
C PRO A 64 8.38 -24.19 4.41
N LEU A 65 8.68 -24.31 3.11
CA LEU A 65 8.41 -23.29 2.09
C LEU A 65 6.94 -22.84 2.10
N GLY A 66 6.01 -23.76 2.36
CA GLY A 66 4.59 -23.46 2.48
C GLY A 66 4.27 -22.47 3.61
N ILE A 67 4.92 -22.58 4.77
CA ILE A 67 4.70 -21.64 5.88
C ILE A 67 5.27 -20.27 5.51
N ILE A 68 6.44 -20.24 4.87
CA ILE A 68 7.09 -19.01 4.44
C ILE A 68 6.22 -18.27 3.41
N THR A 69 5.70 -18.96 2.39
CA THR A 69 4.85 -18.33 1.37
C THR A 69 3.54 -17.83 1.94
N THR A 70 2.88 -18.61 2.81
CA THR A 70 1.66 -18.16 3.50
C THR A 70 1.94 -16.94 4.40
N ALA A 71 3.06 -16.92 5.13
CA ALA A 71 3.42 -15.77 5.96
C ALA A 71 3.63 -14.50 5.13
N VAL A 72 4.33 -14.60 3.99
CA VAL A 72 4.51 -13.46 3.05
C VAL A 72 3.17 -13.00 2.47
N GLN A 73 2.27 -13.93 2.13
CA GLN A 73 0.94 -13.59 1.63
C GLN A 73 0.10 -12.84 2.68
N VAL A 74 0.13 -13.29 3.94
CA VAL A 74 -0.57 -12.60 5.03
C VAL A 74 0.02 -11.21 5.26
N LEU A 75 1.35 -11.10 5.26
CA LEU A 75 2.03 -9.81 5.38
C LEU A 75 1.62 -8.87 4.23
N ALA A 76 1.63 -9.34 2.99
CA ALA A 76 1.18 -8.58 1.84
C ALA A 76 -0.29 -8.14 1.98
N GLY A 77 -1.19 -9.03 2.40
CA GLY A 77 -2.60 -8.70 2.65
C GLY A 77 -2.78 -7.60 3.69
N ILE A 78 -1.92 -7.55 4.70
CA ILE A 78 -1.94 -6.51 5.74
C ILE A 78 -1.38 -5.18 5.23
N LEU A 79 -0.29 -5.21 4.46
CA LEU A 79 0.40 -4.02 3.95
C LEU A 79 -0.29 -3.36 2.75
N LEU A 80 -0.99 -4.14 1.91
CA LEU A 80 -1.64 -3.64 0.68
C LEU A 80 -2.60 -2.46 0.96
N PRO A 81 -3.57 -2.56 1.87
CA PRO A 81 -4.48 -1.45 2.17
C PRO A 81 -3.74 -0.20 2.63
N SER A 82 -2.66 -0.36 3.40
CA SER A 82 -1.82 0.74 3.87
C SER A 82 -1.16 1.48 2.72
N ALA A 83 -0.46 0.74 1.85
CA ALA A 83 0.17 1.31 0.67
C ALA A 83 -0.86 2.01 -0.24
N THR A 84 -2.04 1.41 -0.44
CA THR A 84 -3.10 2.01 -1.26
C THR A 84 -3.67 3.29 -0.65
N VAL A 85 -3.88 3.36 0.67
CA VAL A 85 -4.33 4.59 1.34
C VAL A 85 -3.29 5.71 1.20
N PHE A 86 -2.01 5.41 1.41
CA PHE A 86 -0.94 6.40 1.20
C PHE A 86 -0.88 6.87 -0.25
N ALA A 87 -0.98 5.95 -1.21
CA ALA A 87 -1.03 6.29 -2.62
C ALA A 87 -2.25 7.18 -2.94
N LEU A 88 -3.43 6.88 -2.39
CA LEU A 88 -4.62 7.71 -2.57
C LEU A 88 -4.46 9.12 -1.96
N LEU A 89 -3.85 9.21 -0.78
CA LEU A 89 -3.57 10.51 -0.15
C LEU A 89 -2.60 11.35 -0.99
N LEU A 90 -1.59 10.73 -1.60
CA LEU A 90 -0.66 11.38 -2.53
C LEU A 90 -1.36 11.79 -3.82
N CYS A 91 -2.22 10.92 -4.38
CA CYS A 91 -3.04 11.18 -5.56
C CYS A 91 -4.03 12.36 -5.38
N ASN A 92 -4.41 12.63 -4.13
CA ASN A 92 -5.28 13.74 -3.77
C ASN A 92 -4.50 15.01 -3.36
N ASP A 93 -3.17 14.98 -3.35
CA ASP A 93 -2.35 16.11 -2.92
C ASP A 93 -2.09 17.10 -4.08
N ALA A 94 -2.77 18.25 -4.03
CA ALA A 94 -2.67 19.28 -5.06
C ALA A 94 -1.29 19.96 -5.12
N GLU A 95 -0.49 19.89 -4.06
CA GLU A 95 0.87 20.44 -4.11
C GLU A 95 1.84 19.50 -4.84
N VAL A 96 1.62 18.19 -4.73
CA VAL A 96 2.47 17.16 -5.37
C VAL A 96 2.05 16.87 -6.81
N LEU A 97 0.76 16.91 -7.13
CA LEU A 97 0.24 16.58 -8.47
C LEU A 97 -0.32 17.78 -9.25
N GLY A 98 -0.43 18.94 -8.60
CA GLY A 98 -0.92 20.17 -9.24
C GLY A 98 -2.29 19.98 -9.91
N PRO A 99 -2.38 20.14 -11.24
CA PRO A 99 -3.63 20.03 -11.99
C PRO A 99 -4.08 18.58 -12.27
N TRP A 100 -3.26 17.58 -11.91
CA TRP A 100 -3.51 16.16 -12.15
C TRP A 100 -4.06 15.42 -10.91
N ILE A 101 -4.58 16.18 -9.93
CA ILE A 101 -5.25 15.59 -8.77
C ILE A 101 -6.41 14.68 -9.16
N ASN A 102 -6.67 13.71 -8.29
CA ASN A 102 -7.75 12.78 -8.50
C ASN A 102 -9.10 13.50 -8.60
N LYS A 103 -9.90 13.15 -9.61
CA LYS A 103 -11.28 13.63 -9.71
C LYS A 103 -12.12 13.01 -8.59
N PRO A 104 -13.17 13.69 -8.11
CA PRO A 104 -13.99 13.19 -7.01
C PRO A 104 -14.64 11.82 -7.33
N TRP A 105 -15.02 11.53 -8.58
CA TRP A 105 -15.46 10.19 -8.99
C TRP A 105 -14.37 9.12 -8.82
N LEU A 106 -13.14 9.41 -9.27
CA LEU A 106 -12.02 8.48 -9.10
C LEU A 106 -11.67 8.29 -7.62
N ASN A 107 -11.90 9.30 -6.79
CA ASN A 107 -11.75 9.18 -5.34
C ASN A 107 -12.82 8.25 -4.74
N VAL A 108 -14.08 8.28 -5.21
CA VAL A 108 -15.12 7.31 -4.80
C VAL A 108 -14.72 5.89 -5.15
N VAL A 109 -14.24 5.67 -6.38
CA VAL A 109 -13.76 4.36 -6.83
C VAL A 109 -12.57 3.89 -5.98
N ALA A 110 -11.62 4.77 -5.69
CA ALA A 110 -10.48 4.44 -4.85
C ALA A 110 -10.89 4.11 -3.41
N VAL A 111 -11.82 4.87 -2.83
CA VAL A 111 -12.38 4.60 -1.49
C VAL A 111 -13.14 3.26 -1.48
N LEU A 112 -13.85 2.91 -2.55
CA LEU A 112 -14.50 1.60 -2.68
C LEU A 112 -13.46 0.48 -2.68
N ILE A 113 -12.42 0.59 -3.52
CA ILE A 113 -11.35 -0.42 -3.60
C ILE A 113 -10.68 -0.58 -2.24
N VAL A 114 -10.25 0.52 -1.60
CA VAL A 114 -9.63 0.51 -0.27
C VAL A 114 -10.58 -0.07 0.77
N GLY A 115 -11.85 0.32 0.75
CA GLY A 115 -12.87 -0.17 1.66
C GLY A 115 -13.07 -1.67 1.54
N VAL A 116 -13.18 -2.20 0.31
CA VAL A 116 -13.28 -3.63 0.05
C VAL A 116 -12.01 -4.36 0.52
N LEU A 117 -10.82 -3.84 0.22
CA LEU A 117 -9.56 -4.45 0.66
C LEU A 117 -9.47 -4.52 2.19
N LEU A 118 -9.83 -3.44 2.89
CA LEU A 118 -9.87 -3.41 4.36
C LEU A 118 -10.92 -4.38 4.91
N ALA A 119 -12.13 -4.40 4.33
CA ALA A 119 -13.20 -5.31 4.73
C ALA A 119 -12.79 -6.77 4.59
N LEU A 120 -12.24 -7.16 3.44
CA LEU A 120 -11.77 -8.53 3.20
C LEU A 120 -10.62 -8.91 4.14
N SER A 121 -9.69 -7.98 4.41
CA SER A 121 -8.61 -8.24 5.36
C SER A 121 -9.12 -8.43 6.79
N VAL A 122 -10.00 -7.54 7.27
CA VAL A 122 -10.62 -7.64 8.60
C VAL A 122 -11.47 -8.91 8.71
N PHE A 123 -12.22 -9.25 7.66
CA PHE A 123 -12.98 -10.49 7.58
C PHE A 123 -12.08 -11.72 7.75
N LEU A 124 -10.97 -11.79 7.01
CA LEU A 124 -10.01 -12.88 7.11
C LEU A 124 -9.41 -12.99 8.51
N VAL A 125 -8.98 -11.87 9.09
CA VAL A 125 -8.35 -11.84 10.43
C VAL A 125 -9.34 -12.28 11.51
N LEU A 126 -10.57 -11.76 11.49
CA LEU A 126 -11.60 -12.08 12.48
C LEU A 126 -12.05 -13.54 12.38
N THR A 127 -12.28 -14.05 11.19
CA THR A 127 -12.70 -15.45 10.98
C THR A 127 -11.57 -16.44 11.31
N THR A 128 -10.31 -16.05 11.11
CA THR A 128 -9.16 -16.88 11.47
C THR A 128 -8.94 -16.98 12.98
N VAL A 129 -9.17 -15.90 13.72
CA VAL A 129 -8.92 -15.86 15.18
C VAL A 129 -10.16 -16.24 16.00
N PHE A 130 -11.36 -15.92 15.51
CA PHE A 130 -12.62 -16.22 16.18
C PHE A 130 -13.55 -17.03 15.26
N PRO A 131 -13.34 -18.36 15.15
CA PRO A 131 -14.16 -19.21 14.30
C PRO A 131 -15.65 -19.27 14.71
N SER A 132 -15.98 -18.84 15.92
CA SER A 132 -17.35 -18.82 16.45
C SER A 132 -18.19 -17.62 15.99
N ILE A 133 -17.61 -16.68 15.23
CA ILE A 133 -18.34 -15.53 14.70
C ILE A 133 -19.25 -15.97 13.55
N ASN A 134 -20.49 -15.49 13.54
CA ASN A 134 -21.39 -15.68 12.39
C ASN A 134 -20.85 -14.91 11.17
N VAL A 135 -20.35 -15.67 10.19
CA VAL A 135 -19.74 -15.15 8.95
C VAL A 135 -20.71 -14.30 8.13
N GLU A 136 -22.00 -14.62 8.15
CA GLU A 136 -23.03 -13.90 7.40
C GLU A 136 -23.25 -12.51 8.00
N VAL A 137 -23.42 -12.44 9.32
CA VAL A 137 -23.58 -11.15 10.02
C VAL A 137 -22.32 -10.29 9.85
N LEU A 138 -21.13 -10.87 9.99
CA LEU A 138 -19.88 -10.15 9.82
C LEU A 138 -19.73 -9.59 8.38
N ALA A 139 -20.04 -10.40 7.37
CA ALA A 139 -19.98 -9.98 5.97
C ALA A 139 -20.95 -8.83 5.68
N ILE A 140 -22.19 -8.91 6.18
CA ILE A 140 -23.19 -7.85 6.02
C ILE A 140 -22.72 -6.56 6.69
N VAL A 141 -22.25 -6.63 7.94
CA VAL A 141 -21.77 -5.45 8.67
C VAL A 141 -20.64 -4.77 7.91
N LEU A 142 -19.63 -5.52 7.47
CA LEU A 142 -18.51 -4.97 6.72
C LEU A 142 -18.95 -4.37 5.37
N ALA A 143 -19.85 -5.04 4.64
CA ALA A 143 -20.41 -4.53 3.39
C ALA A 143 -21.15 -3.20 3.60
N VAL A 144 -21.97 -3.11 4.66
CA VAL A 144 -22.68 -1.86 5.02
C VAL A 144 -21.68 -0.74 5.33
N PHE A 145 -20.60 -1.01 6.08
CA PHE A 145 -19.57 -0.01 6.34
C PHE A 145 -18.87 0.49 5.08
N VAL A 146 -18.54 -0.41 4.14
CA VAL A 146 -17.92 -0.04 2.86
C VAL A 146 -18.88 0.79 2.00
N LEU A 147 -20.14 0.38 1.92
CA LEU A 147 -21.16 1.12 1.16
C LEU A 147 -21.44 2.50 1.77
N ALA A 148 -21.53 2.58 3.10
CA ALA A 148 -21.70 3.86 3.79
C ALA A 148 -20.51 4.80 3.58
N GLY A 149 -19.28 4.28 3.70
CA GLY A 149 -18.06 5.07 3.47
C GLY A 149 -17.93 5.57 2.03
N THR A 150 -18.27 4.73 1.05
CA THR A 150 -18.27 5.12 -0.37
C THR A 150 -19.36 6.14 -0.69
N ALA A 151 -20.58 5.95 -0.17
CA ALA A 151 -21.66 6.92 -0.30
C ALA A 151 -21.30 8.28 0.33
N ALA A 152 -20.72 8.28 1.53
CA ALA A 152 -20.25 9.51 2.19
C ALA A 152 -19.16 10.22 1.36
N SER A 153 -18.20 9.46 0.82
CA SER A 153 -17.17 10.02 -0.06
C SER A 153 -17.73 10.61 -1.35
N GLY A 154 -18.78 10.00 -1.91
CA GLY A 154 -19.49 10.50 -3.09
C GLY A 154 -20.27 11.77 -2.79
N ALA A 155 -21.00 11.80 -1.66
CA ALA A 155 -21.73 12.98 -1.22
C ALA A 155 -20.79 14.18 -0.98
N TRP A 156 -19.64 13.95 -0.32
CA TRP A 156 -18.61 14.98 -0.16
C TRP A 156 -18.01 15.41 -1.50
N GLY A 157 -17.71 14.46 -2.40
CA GLY A 157 -17.18 14.78 -3.73
C GLY A 157 -18.11 15.66 -4.55
N LEU A 158 -19.42 15.43 -4.48
CA LEU A 158 -20.44 16.26 -5.14
C LEU A 158 -20.56 17.65 -4.50
N GLN A 159 -20.45 17.76 -3.18
CA GLN A 159 -20.43 19.05 -2.48
C GLN A 159 -19.18 19.86 -2.81
N GLU A 160 -18.02 19.20 -2.86
CA GLU A 160 -16.74 19.81 -3.21
C GLU A 160 -16.75 20.32 -4.65
N GLN A 161 -17.32 19.55 -5.61
CA GLN A 161 -17.48 20.03 -6.99
C GLN A 161 -18.33 21.29 -7.05
N LYS A 162 -19.47 21.33 -6.35
CA LYS A 162 -20.32 22.53 -6.29
C LYS A 162 -19.56 23.74 -5.72
N ARG A 163 -18.67 23.54 -4.75
CA ARG A 163 -17.80 24.60 -4.19
C ARG A 163 -16.68 25.01 -5.16
N LEU A 164 -16.14 24.07 -5.93
CA LEU A 164 -15.00 24.26 -6.83
C LEU A 164 -15.39 24.80 -8.21
N SER A 165 -16.68 24.80 -8.57
CA SER A 165 -17.20 25.36 -9.84
C SER A 165 -16.83 26.83 -10.09
N GLY A 166 -16.29 27.55 -9.10
CA GLY A 166 -15.77 28.91 -9.24
C GLY A 166 -14.25 29.05 -9.44
N ARG A 167 -13.47 27.96 -9.46
CA ARG A 167 -12.01 28.03 -9.66
C ARG A 167 -11.65 28.14 -11.14
N ARG A 168 -10.71 29.06 -11.46
CA ARG A 168 -10.13 29.22 -12.80
C ARG A 168 -9.61 27.87 -13.31
N VAL A 169 -10.18 27.40 -14.41
CA VAL A 169 -9.72 26.19 -15.10
C VAL A 169 -8.41 26.54 -15.80
N MET A 170 -7.30 25.96 -15.33
CA MET A 170 -6.01 26.07 -16.04
C MET A 170 -6.17 25.60 -17.49
N SER A 171 -5.54 26.32 -18.41
CA SER A 171 -5.58 25.96 -19.84
C SER A 171 -4.96 24.57 -20.05
N ARG A 172 -5.40 23.86 -21.09
CA ARG A 172 -4.90 22.51 -21.41
C ARG A 172 -3.39 22.51 -21.65
N GLU A 173 -2.85 23.60 -22.19
CA GLU A 173 -1.42 23.81 -22.42
C GLU A 173 -0.63 23.98 -21.12
N GLU A 174 -1.15 24.78 -20.17
CA GLU A 174 -0.53 24.95 -18.85
C GLU A 174 -0.50 23.63 -18.06
N ARG A 175 -1.51 22.77 -18.25
CA ARG A 175 -1.60 21.47 -17.60
C ARG A 175 -0.53 20.49 -18.12
N VAL A 176 -0.26 20.49 -19.42
CA VAL A 176 0.77 19.62 -20.04
C VAL A 176 2.18 20.09 -19.67
N ASN A 177 2.38 21.40 -19.58
CA ASN A 177 3.67 21.99 -19.19
C ASN A 177 3.92 22.00 -17.68
N TRP A 178 2.99 21.48 -16.88
CA TRP A 178 3.12 21.47 -15.43
C TRP A 178 4.31 20.59 -14.98
N ARG A 179 5.14 21.14 -14.11
CA ARG A 179 6.27 20.46 -13.47
C ARG A 179 6.13 20.60 -11.95
N MET A 180 6.45 19.54 -11.23
CA MET A 180 6.46 19.55 -9.76
C MET A 180 7.43 20.63 -9.25
N PRO A 181 7.00 21.56 -8.38
CA PRO A 181 7.90 22.52 -7.74
C PRO A 181 8.98 21.80 -6.95
N ALA A 182 10.14 22.44 -6.75
CA ALA A 182 11.21 21.86 -5.94
C ALA A 182 10.70 21.47 -4.54
N LEU A 183 11.09 20.29 -4.03
CA LEU A 183 10.60 19.74 -2.75
C LEU A 183 10.72 20.71 -1.57
N ALA A 184 11.69 21.62 -1.59
CA ALA A 184 11.90 22.64 -0.56
C ALA A 184 10.83 23.75 -0.53
N LEU A 185 10.05 23.90 -1.60
CA LEU A 185 8.98 24.89 -1.73
C LEU A 185 7.58 24.29 -1.50
N LEU A 186 7.47 22.97 -1.35
CA LEU A 186 6.21 22.32 -1.03
C LEU A 186 5.81 22.68 0.39
N GLN A 187 4.58 23.16 0.56
CA GLN A 187 4.04 23.39 1.88
C GLN A 187 3.71 22.03 2.50
N ARG A 188 3.72 21.96 3.83
CA ARG A 188 3.29 20.73 4.49
C ARG A 188 1.81 20.54 4.22
N PRO A 189 1.39 19.31 3.87
CA PRO A 189 -0.02 19.08 3.60
C PRO A 189 -0.88 19.46 4.80
N LYS A 190 -1.91 20.27 4.55
CA LYS A 190 -2.84 20.68 5.60
C LYS A 190 -3.63 19.46 6.07
N TRP A 191 -3.61 19.19 7.37
CA TRP A 191 -4.32 18.07 7.97
C TRP A 191 -5.83 18.29 7.85
N SER A 192 -6.45 17.73 6.81
CA SER A 192 -7.91 17.69 6.72
C SER A 192 -8.46 16.64 7.71
N PRO A 193 -9.67 16.82 8.25
CA PRO A 193 -10.29 15.85 9.15
C PRO A 193 -10.42 14.46 8.49
N VAL A 194 -10.67 14.41 7.18
CA VAL A 194 -10.72 13.15 6.41
C VAL A 194 -9.35 12.46 6.38
N ARG A 195 -8.27 13.21 6.12
CA ARG A 195 -6.89 12.66 6.11
C ARG A 195 -6.52 12.15 7.51
N ARG A 196 -6.92 12.86 8.56
CA ARG A 196 -6.68 12.44 9.95
C ARG A 196 -7.41 11.14 10.28
N VAL A 197 -8.70 11.04 9.94
CA VAL A 197 -9.49 9.82 10.14
C VAL A 197 -8.87 8.67 9.34
N ALA A 198 -8.51 8.87 8.07
CA ALA A 198 -7.90 7.83 7.24
C ALA A 198 -6.59 7.30 7.83
N ILE A 199 -5.70 8.20 8.29
CA ILE A 199 -4.42 7.81 8.91
C ILE A 199 -4.66 7.08 10.23
N VAL A 200 -5.56 7.58 11.10
CA VAL A 200 -5.84 6.94 12.39
C VAL A 200 -6.48 5.56 12.21
N THR A 201 -7.48 5.44 11.33
CA THR A 201 -8.11 4.17 11.00
C THR A 201 -7.09 3.19 10.44
N LEU A 202 -6.20 3.64 9.56
CA LEU A 202 -5.16 2.81 8.98
C LEU A 202 -4.13 2.36 10.02
N SER A 203 -3.65 3.27 10.87
CA SER A 203 -2.73 2.94 11.96
C SER A 203 -3.36 1.96 12.94
N GLY A 204 -4.64 2.15 13.30
CA GLY A 204 -5.38 1.23 14.15
C GLY A 204 -5.52 -0.16 13.53
N TYR A 205 -5.87 -0.23 12.23
CA TYR A 205 -5.93 -1.48 11.49
C TYR A 205 -4.57 -2.19 11.43
N LEU A 206 -3.48 -1.48 11.16
CA LEU A 206 -2.13 -2.05 11.10
C LEU A 206 -1.72 -2.64 12.46
N VAL A 207 -1.91 -1.89 13.54
CA VAL A 207 -1.61 -2.36 14.90
C VAL A 207 -2.44 -3.59 15.23
N PHE A 208 -3.75 -3.55 14.98
CA PHE A 208 -4.64 -4.67 15.19
C PHE A 208 -4.21 -5.91 14.38
N ALA A 209 -3.94 -5.74 13.09
CA ALA A 209 -3.54 -6.83 12.21
C ALA A 209 -2.20 -7.45 12.63
N ILE A 210 -1.22 -6.65 13.02
CA ILE A 210 0.09 -7.11 13.52
C ILE A 210 -0.09 -7.88 14.83
N LEU A 211 -0.87 -7.33 15.79
CA LEU A 211 -1.14 -8.02 17.05
C LEU A 211 -1.83 -9.36 16.82
N MET A 212 -2.83 -9.40 15.95
CA MET A 212 -3.55 -10.64 15.61
C MET A 212 -2.64 -11.65 14.92
N LEU A 213 -1.72 -11.20 14.06
CA LEU A 213 -0.71 -12.06 13.44
C LEU A 213 0.21 -12.69 14.49
N ILE A 214 0.68 -11.91 15.47
CA ILE A 214 1.51 -12.41 16.57
C ILE A 214 0.73 -13.45 17.39
N VAL A 215 -0.51 -13.14 17.78
CA VAL A 215 -1.37 -14.09 18.50
C VAL A 215 -1.52 -15.38 17.72
N ARG A 216 -1.79 -15.29 16.41
CA ARG A 216 -1.95 -16.47 15.57
C ARG A 216 -0.65 -17.27 15.42
N ALA A 217 0.49 -16.60 15.29
CA ALA A 217 1.79 -17.25 15.24
C ALA A 217 2.11 -18.01 16.54
N VAL A 218 1.80 -17.40 17.70
CA VAL A 218 1.96 -18.04 19.03
C VAL A 218 1.02 -19.24 19.16
N GLN A 219 -0.25 -19.11 18.76
CA GLN A 219 -1.19 -20.24 18.75
C GLN A 219 -0.68 -21.39 17.88
N LEU A 220 -0.13 -21.10 16.70
CA LEU A 220 0.41 -22.12 15.80
C LEU A 220 1.66 -22.81 16.37
N ALA A 221 2.46 -22.07 17.15
CA ALA A 221 3.65 -22.60 17.80
C ALA A 221 3.32 -23.48 19.02
N ILE A 222 2.26 -23.15 19.77
CA ILE A 222 1.79 -23.92 20.94
C ILE A 222 0.97 -25.15 20.51
N ALA A 223 0.28 -25.08 19.37
CA ALA A 223 -0.52 -26.19 18.82
C ALA A 223 0.32 -27.25 18.07
N ARG A 224 1.66 -27.10 18.04
CA ARG A 224 2.62 -28.12 17.59
C ARG A 224 3.15 -28.90 18.79
#